data_AF-A0A673LY35-F1
#
_entry.id   AF-A0A673LY35-F1
#
_cell.length_a   1.000
_cell.length_b   1.000
_cell.length_c   1.000
_cell.angle_alpha   90.00
_cell.angle_beta   90.00
_cell.angle_gamma   90.00
#
_symmetry.space_group_name_H-M   'P 1'
#
loop_
_entity.id
_entity.type
_entity.pdbx_description
1 polymer ?
#
loop_
_entity_poly.entity_id
_entity_poly.type
_entity_poly.pdbx_seq_one_letter_code
_entity_poly.pdbx_strand_id
1 'polypeptide(L)' 'MEKTWGVEFRNVGSCYFPQSRVDCHYTINPQHTWASNHWIGLFKVGWTSVKDYHTFVWAVAPSSYKEGTSVNCCVNFQGL' A
#
# COMPACT_ATOMS: atom_id res chain seq x y z
N MET A 1 1.20 -12.79 -21.31
CA MET A 1 0.85 -11.37 -21.20
C MET A 1 1.11 -10.98 -19.76
N GLU A 2 2.22 -10.29 -19.50
CA GLU A 2 2.61 -9.94 -18.12
C GLU A 2 1.58 -8.98 -17.54
N LYS A 3 1.00 -9.36 -16.40
CA LYS A 3 0.02 -8.55 -15.69
C LYS A 3 0.71 -7.28 -15.22
N THR A 4 0.37 -6.14 -15.79
CA THR A 4 0.93 -4.83 -15.43
C THR A 4 0.36 -4.40 -14.08
N TRP A 5 0.86 -4.96 -12.98
CA TRP A 5 0.49 -4.55 -11.63
C TRP A 5 1.18 -3.21 -11.33
N GLY A 6 0.44 -2.17 -10.96
CA GLY A 6 1.04 -0.89 -10.51
C GLY A 6 1.67 -1.01 -9.12
N VAL A 7 1.02 -1.79 -8.24
CA VAL A 7 1.40 -2.01 -6.85
C VAL A 7 1.13 -3.47 -6.49
N GLU A 8 2.04 -4.10 -5.76
CA GLU A 8 1.89 -5.45 -5.19
C GLU A 8 2.09 -5.41 -3.67
N PHE A 9 1.09 -5.83 -2.90
CA PHE A 9 1.22 -6.00 -1.45
C PHE A 9 2.00 -7.26 -1.13
N ARG A 10 2.96 -7.16 -0.21
CA ARG A 10 3.93 -8.22 0.08
C ARG A 10 3.85 -8.61 1.55
N ASN A 11 4.08 -9.89 1.84
CA ASN A 11 4.11 -10.44 3.19
C ASN A 11 2.82 -10.13 3.99
N VAL A 12 1.66 -10.17 3.33
CA VAL A 12 0.37 -9.95 3.99
C VAL A 12 0.05 -11.17 4.85
N GLY A 13 -0.07 -10.97 6.15
CA GLY A 13 -0.45 -12.00 7.11
C GLY A 13 -1.92 -12.39 6.95
N SER A 14 -2.26 -13.63 7.34
CA SER A 14 -3.65 -14.08 7.42
C SER A 14 -4.42 -13.46 8.59
N CYS A 15 -3.70 -12.98 9.61
CA CYS A 15 -4.25 -12.32 10.78
C CYS A 15 -3.26 -11.29 11.35
N TYR A 16 -3.80 -10.27 12.00
CA TYR A 16 -3.05 -9.26 12.75
C TYR A 16 -3.67 -9.12 14.14
N PHE A 17 -2.87 -8.76 15.14
CA PHE A 17 -3.37 -8.57 16.49
C PHE A 17 -4.24 -7.30 16.55
N PRO A 18 -5.37 -7.33 17.27
CA PRO A 18 -6.16 -6.14 17.52
C PRO A 18 -5.33 -5.08 18.27
N GLN A 19 -5.60 -3.82 17.94
CA GLN A 19 -4.99 -2.60 18.45
C GLN A 19 -3.47 -2.54 18.29
N SER A 20 -2.88 -3.39 17.45
CA SER A 20 -1.44 -3.40 17.20
C SER A 20 -1.09 -2.54 15.99
N ARG A 21 0.19 -2.15 15.92
CA ARG A 21 0.79 -1.63 14.69
C ARG A 21 0.78 -2.72 13.63
N VAL A 22 0.44 -2.36 12.40
CA VAL A 22 0.56 -3.23 11.21
C VAL A 22 1.48 -2.58 10.19
N ASP A 23 2.58 -3.26 9.88
CA ASP A 23 3.49 -2.86 8.81
C ASP A 23 2.99 -3.44 7.49
N CYS A 24 2.54 -2.54 6.62
CA CYS A 24 2.04 -2.87 5.29
C CYS A 24 3.18 -2.68 4.27
N HIS A 25 3.76 -3.78 3.84
CA HIS A 25 4.80 -3.80 2.82
C HIS A 25 4.20 -3.93 1.43
N TYR A 26 4.74 -3.18 0.48
CA TYR A 26 4.35 -3.26 -0.92
C TYR A 26 5.51 -2.92 -1.85
N THR A 27 5.39 -3.33 -3.11
CA THR A 27 6.33 -3.00 -4.18
C THR A 27 5.58 -2.24 -5.26
N ILE A 28 6.13 -1.11 -5.69
CA ILE A 28 5.65 -0.39 -6.87
C ILE A 28 6.43 -0.86 -8.10
N ASN A 29 5.77 -0.86 -9.26
CA ASN A 29 6.42 -1.24 -10.52
C ASN A 29 7.22 -0.06 -11.12
N PRO A 30 8.07 -0.31 -12.14
CA PRO A 30 8.84 0.74 -12.81
C PRO A 30 7.99 1.81 -13.51
N GLN A 31 6.76 1.47 -13.89
CA GLN A 31 5.84 2.36 -14.61
C GLN A 31 5.04 3.28 -13.67
N HIS A 32 5.13 3.09 -12.36
CA HIS A 32 4.39 3.85 -11.36
C HIS A 32 5.11 5.16 -11.07
N THR A 33 4.41 6.27 -11.27
CA THR A 33 4.89 7.60 -10.92
C THR A 33 4.36 8.01 -9.55
N TRP A 34 5.23 8.44 -8.63
CA TRP A 34 4.79 8.96 -7.34
C TRP A 34 3.98 10.25 -7.46
N ALA A 35 2.90 10.35 -6.68
CA ALA A 35 2.16 11.57 -6.44
C ALA A 35 1.92 11.74 -4.93
N SER A 36 1.88 12.98 -4.47
CA SER A 36 1.73 13.33 -3.05
C SER A 36 0.36 12.98 -2.46
N ASN A 37 -0.63 12.72 -3.32
CA ASN A 37 -1.97 12.30 -2.94
C ASN A 37 -2.17 10.77 -3.00
N HIS A 38 -1.10 9.99 -3.14
CA HIS A 38 -1.18 8.54 -3.04
C HIS A 38 -1.37 8.09 -1.59
N TRP A 39 -2.22 7.10 -1.38
CA TRP A 39 -2.51 6.54 -0.06
C TRP A 39 -2.79 5.05 -0.16
N ILE A 40 -2.60 4.35 0.95
CA ILE A 40 -2.95 2.94 1.13
C ILE A 40 -4.14 2.87 2.06
N GLY A 41 -5.22 2.24 1.60
CA GLY A 41 -6.44 2.06 2.37
C GLY A 41 -6.59 0.63 2.89
N LEU A 42 -7.18 0.51 4.08
CA LEU A 42 -7.71 -0.75 4.57
C LEU A 42 -9.21 -0.77 4.34
N PHE A 43 -9.68 -1.82 3.69
CA PHE A 43 -11.07 -1.97 3.31
C PHE A 43 -11.62 -3.26 3.89
N LYS A 44 -12.89 -3.22 4.28
CA LYS A 44 -13.64 -4.45 4.54
C LYS A 44 -13.83 -5.18 3.21
N VAL A 45 -13.62 -6.49 3.20
CA VAL A 45 -13.90 -7.33 2.01
C VAL A 45 -15.36 -7.13 1.58
N GLY A 46 -15.56 -6.93 0.28
CA GLY A 46 -16.87 -6.60 -0.29
C GLY A 46 -17.15 -5.09 -0.44
N TRP A 47 -16.15 -4.23 -0.25
CA TRP A 47 -16.24 -2.81 -0.58
C TRP A 47 -16.60 -2.58 -2.06
N THR A 48 -17.33 -1.50 -2.35
CA THR A 48 -17.81 -1.17 -3.71
C THR A 48 -17.32 0.18 -4.19
N SER A 49 -16.91 1.04 -3.26
CA SER A 49 -16.41 2.38 -3.51
C SER A 49 -15.09 2.60 -2.78
N VAL A 50 -14.21 3.42 -3.36
CA VAL A 50 -12.98 3.88 -2.72
C VAL A 50 -13.28 4.66 -1.43
N LYS A 51 -14.50 5.21 -1.27
CA LYS A 51 -14.96 5.88 -0.05
C LYS A 51 -15.28 4.93 1.10
N ASP A 52 -15.34 3.62 0.85
CA ASP A 52 -15.66 2.59 1.86
C ASP A 52 -14.42 2.15 2.66
N TYR A 53 -13.35 2.96 2.67
CA TYR A 53 -12.16 2.65 3.47
C TYR A 53 -12.51 2.67 4.96
N HIS A 54 -12.00 1.70 5.71
CA HIS A 54 -12.07 1.69 7.16
C HIS A 54 -11.10 2.73 7.74
N THR A 55 -9.86 2.73 7.24
CA THR A 55 -8.84 3.73 7.53
C THR A 55 -7.86 3.81 6.37
N PHE A 56 -7.01 4.83 6.36
CA PHE A 56 -5.98 5.01 5.34
C PHE A 56 -4.73 5.65 5.91
N VAL A 57 -3.64 5.50 5.18
CA VAL A 57 -2.36 6.18 5.44
C VAL A 57 -1.83 6.77 4.14
N TRP A 58 -1.35 8.01 4.20
CA TRP A 58 -0.66 8.62 3.06
C TRP A 58 0.62 7.84 2.75
N ALA A 59 0.79 7.51 1.47
CA ALA A 59 1.99 6.86 0.99
C ALA A 59 3.06 7.94 0.77
N VAL A 60 4.26 7.71 1.28
CA VAL A 60 5.40 8.61 1.10
C VAL A 60 6.38 7.98 0.15
N ALA A 61 6.83 8.75 -0.84
CA ALA A 61 7.86 8.28 -1.75
C ALA A 61 9.13 7.91 -0.95
N PRO A 62 9.64 6.68 -1.10
CA PRO A 62 10.90 6.30 -0.46
C PRO A 62 12.02 7.19 -1.00
N SER A 63 12.98 7.54 -0.16
CA SER A 63 14.15 8.35 -0.54
C SER A 63 14.99 7.72 -1.66
N SER A 64 14.89 6.40 -1.82
CA SER A 64 15.53 5.63 -2.89
C SER A 64 14.75 5.60 -4.20
N TYR A 65 13.58 6.24 -4.28
CA TYR A 65 12.77 6.24 -5.49
C TYR A 65 13.49 6.90 -6.65
N LYS A 66 13.50 6.19 -7.78
CA LYS A 66 13.92 6.68 -9.09
C LYS A 66 12.84 6.28 -10.08
N GLU A 67 12.48 7.19 -10.96
CA GLU A 67 11.53 6.89 -12.02
C GLU A 67 12.07 5.73 -12.89
N GLY A 68 11.20 4.80 -13.28
CA GLY A 68 11.60 3.61 -14.03
C GLY A 68 12.23 2.49 -13.19
N THR A 69 12.17 2.54 -11.85
CA THR A 69 12.62 1.43 -10.99
C THR A 69 11.50 0.87 -10.13
N SER A 70 11.56 -0.44 -9.87
CA SER A 70 10.74 -1.05 -8.83
C SER A 70 11.30 -0.71 -7.47
N VAL A 71 10.43 -0.33 -6.53
CA VAL A 71 10.86 0.06 -5.18
C VAL A 71 9.98 -0.58 -4.12
N ASN A 72 10.61 -1.14 -3.09
CA ASN A 72 9.92 -1.62 -1.90
C ASN A 72 9.59 -0.45 -0.99
N CYS A 73 8.34 -0.42 -0.55
CA CYS A 73 7.78 0.61 0.29
C CYS A 73 7.16 -0.03 1.55
N CYS A 74 6.98 0.78 2.60
CA CYS A 74 6.30 0.36 3.82
C CYS A 74 5.51 1.54 4.37
N VAL A 75 4.27 1.29 4.76
CA VAL A 75 3.44 2.22 5.54
C VAL A 75 2.95 1.50 6.79
N ASN A 76 2.64 2.26 7.84
CA ASN A 76 2.26 1.68 9.13
C ASN A 76 0.85 2.13 9.49
N PHE A 77 -0.05 1.17 9.69
CA PHE A 77 -1.34 1.44 10.30
C PHE A 77 -1.22 1.31 11.81
N GLN A 78 -1.79 2.27 12.55
CA GLN A 78 -1.74 2.31 14.01
C GLN A 78 -3.11 2.02 14.59
N GLY A 79 -3.17 1.18 15.62
CA GLY A 79 -4.38 0.95 16.42
C GLY A 79 -5.55 0.34 15.65
N LEU A 80 -5.26 -0.60 14.72
CA LEU A 80 -6.28 -1.33 13.94
C LEU A 80 -7.09 -2.31 14.78
#